data_AF-A0A1S1WT54-F1
#
_entry.id   AF-A0A1S1WT54-F1
#
_cell.length_a   1.000
_cell.length_b   1.000
_cell.length_c   1.000
_cell.angle_alpha   90.00
_cell.angle_beta   90.00
_cell.angle_gamma   90.00
#
_symmetry.space_group_name_H-M   'P 1'
#
loop_
_entity.id
_entity.type
_entity.pdbx_description
1 polymer ?
#
loop_
_entity_poly.entity_id
_entity_poly.type
_entity_poly.pdbx_seq_one_letter_code
_entity_poly.pdbx_strand_id
1 'polypeptide(L)'
;MACPVAYFFLRQTPKLTMGVVFILWGLVFPVYSLLILHAPAISAHIGAEIWNLPKFLAAASMMLVLLEERISLATHLAGHDTLTGLPNRRLYADRFEQAVAQAIRDNGGFGFLVIDLNRFKQVNDALGQSLEAPILIAEGPYHVSASVGAAVYPADGLSESQLHAVADERMYAGKEQHRIESARHEQAINHSNRA
;
A
#
# COMPACT_ATOMS: atom_id res chain seq x y z
N MET A 1 14.78 -10.29 -11.25
CA MET A 1 16.03 -9.49 -11.26
C MET A 1 15.66 -8.02 -11.37
N ALA A 2 15.27 -7.40 -10.25
CA ALA A 2 15.03 -5.96 -10.22
C ALA A 2 16.38 -5.25 -10.14
N CYS A 3 16.62 -4.34 -11.07
CA CYS A 3 17.89 -3.67 -11.29
C CYS A 3 18.40 -2.96 -10.01
N PRO A 4 19.61 -3.27 -9.50
CA PRO A 4 20.20 -2.62 -8.32
C PRO A 4 20.36 -1.09 -8.46
N VAL A 5 20.32 -0.59 -9.71
CA VAL A 5 20.47 0.82 -10.05
C VAL A 5 19.29 1.66 -9.58
N ALA A 6 18.06 1.13 -9.64
CA ALA A 6 16.86 1.89 -9.23
C ALA A 6 16.85 2.15 -7.71
N TYR A 7 17.25 1.15 -6.92
CA TYR A 7 17.33 1.29 -5.45
C TYR A 7 18.44 2.24 -5.00
N PHE A 8 19.55 2.28 -5.74
CA PHE A 8 20.65 3.21 -5.46
C PHE A 8 20.27 4.67 -5.75
N PHE A 9 19.47 4.91 -6.81
CA PHE A 9 18.98 6.24 -7.15
C PHE A 9 18.02 6.82 -6.10
N LEU A 10 17.18 5.99 -5.47
CA LEU A 10 16.22 6.42 -4.44
C LEU A 10 16.87 6.85 -3.11
N ARG A 11 18.12 6.47 -2.83
CA ARG A 11 18.81 6.78 -1.57
C ARG A 11 19.87 7.88 -1.68
N GLN A 12 20.22 8.32 -2.90
CA GLN A 12 21.29 9.28 -3.16
C GLN A 12 20.83 10.70 -3.51
N THR A 13 19.52 10.94 -3.62
CA THR A 13 18.94 12.21 -4.07
C THR A 13 19.44 13.46 -3.32
N PRO A 14 19.69 13.49 -2.00
CA PRO A 14 20.07 14.75 -1.35
C PRO A 14 21.51 15.21 -1.66
N LYS A 15 22.43 14.29 -1.98
CA LYS A 15 23.83 14.64 -2.28
C LYS A 15 24.01 15.14 -3.71
N LEU A 16 23.29 14.51 -4.65
CA LEU A 16 23.33 14.90 -6.05
C LEU A 16 22.64 16.25 -6.29
N THR A 17 21.49 16.50 -5.64
CA THR A 17 20.77 17.77 -5.73
C THR A 17 21.58 18.92 -5.18
N MET A 18 22.26 18.74 -4.02
CA MET A 18 23.17 19.76 -3.50
C MET A 18 24.29 20.09 -4.49
N GLY A 19 24.94 19.09 -5.07
CA GLY A 19 26.01 19.30 -6.05
C GLY A 19 25.55 20.10 -7.27
N VAL A 20 24.37 19.79 -7.81
CA VAL A 20 23.78 20.51 -8.95
C VAL A 20 23.46 21.96 -8.59
N VAL A 21 22.91 22.22 -7.39
CA VAL A 21 22.61 23.59 -6.91
C VAL A 21 23.90 24.42 -6.78
N PHE A 22 24.98 23.84 -6.24
CA PHE A 22 26.28 24.54 -6.13
C PHE A 22 26.91 24.83 -7.50
N ILE A 23 26.80 23.92 -8.46
CA ILE A 23 27.31 24.14 -9.83
C ILE A 23 26.52 25.24 -10.54
N LEU A 24 25.19 25.21 -10.44
CA LEU A 24 24.32 26.27 -10.97
C LEU A 24 24.63 27.63 -10.32
N TRP A 25 24.89 27.65 -9.01
CA TRP A 25 25.29 28.85 -8.28
C TRP A 25 26.64 29.40 -8.77
N GLY A 26 27.63 28.53 -8.96
CA GLY A 26 28.94 28.90 -9.50
C GLY A 26 28.87 29.47 -10.92
N LEU A 27 27.93 28.99 -11.74
CA LEU A 27 27.70 29.48 -13.11
C LEU A 27 27.03 30.86 -13.19
N VAL A 28 26.35 31.31 -12.14
CA VAL A 28 25.76 32.66 -12.10
C VAL A 28 26.83 33.74 -12.25
N PHE A 29 28.03 33.54 -11.69
CA PHE A 29 29.14 34.51 -11.73
C PHE A 29 29.69 34.79 -13.14
N PRO A 30 30.12 33.78 -13.92
CA PRO A 30 30.61 34.01 -15.28
C PRO A 30 29.50 34.51 -16.19
N VAL A 31 28.27 34.01 -16.04
CA VAL A 31 27.11 34.44 -16.85
C VAL A 31 26.76 35.90 -16.57
N TYR A 32 26.72 36.32 -15.30
CA TYR A 32 26.46 37.71 -14.94
C TYR A 32 27.56 38.66 -15.41
N SER A 33 28.83 38.22 -15.32
CA SER A 33 29.97 38.99 -15.86
C SER A 33 29.86 39.18 -17.38
N LEU A 34 29.46 38.13 -18.11
CA LEU A 34 29.27 38.18 -19.55
C LEU A 34 28.07 39.08 -19.93
N LEU A 35 27.01 39.03 -19.14
CA LEU A 35 25.79 39.84 -19.31
C LEU A 35 26.09 41.34 -19.19
N ILE A 36 26.91 41.74 -18.21
CA ILE A 36 27.32 43.14 -18.04
C ILE A 36 28.11 43.63 -19.26
N LEU A 37 28.97 42.78 -19.83
CA LEU A 37 29.85 43.16 -20.93
C LEU A 37 29.11 43.27 -22.28
N HIS A 38 28.11 42.41 -22.52
CA HIS A 38 27.44 42.31 -23.82
C HIS A 38 26.02 42.88 -23.85
N ALA A 39 25.38 43.10 -22.69
CA ALA A 39 24.02 43.61 -22.58
C ALA A 39 23.79 44.50 -21.34
N PRO A 40 24.50 45.65 -21.21
CA PRO A 40 24.47 46.50 -20.02
C PRO A 40 23.08 47.10 -19.72
N ALA A 41 22.26 47.34 -20.75
CA ALA A 41 20.88 47.83 -20.57
C ALA A 41 19.98 46.81 -19.84
N ILE A 42 20.24 45.51 -20.03
CA ILE A 42 19.49 44.41 -19.41
C ILE A 42 20.01 44.17 -17.99
N SER A 43 21.34 44.20 -17.78
CA SER A 43 21.91 44.02 -16.43
C SER A 43 21.48 45.12 -15.45
N ALA A 44 21.25 46.34 -15.94
CA ALA A 44 20.77 47.47 -15.12
C ALA A 44 19.36 47.25 -14.54
N HIS A 45 18.50 46.50 -15.23
CA HIS A 45 17.12 46.25 -14.81
C HIS A 45 16.96 44.97 -13.96
N ILE A 46 17.81 43.96 -14.16
CA ILE A 46 17.65 42.62 -13.55
C ILE A 46 18.75 42.33 -12.49
N GLY A 47 19.69 43.24 -12.30
CA GLY A 47 20.89 43.02 -11.49
C GLY A 47 20.62 42.58 -10.05
N ALA A 48 19.56 43.08 -9.39
CA ALA A 48 19.20 42.70 -8.03
C ALA A 48 18.40 41.38 -7.95
N GLU A 49 17.57 41.10 -8.96
CA GLU A 49 16.68 39.92 -9.04
C GLU A 49 17.45 38.62 -9.33
N ILE A 50 18.53 38.70 -10.13
CA ILE A 50 19.39 37.56 -10.48
C ILE A 50 19.97 36.88 -9.24
N TRP A 51 20.30 37.65 -8.20
CA TRP A 51 20.84 37.12 -6.95
C TRP A 51 19.82 36.34 -6.10
N ASN A 52 18.53 36.46 -6.42
CA ASN A 52 17.46 35.75 -5.72
C ASN A 52 17.10 34.41 -6.39
N LEU A 53 17.34 34.25 -7.69
CA LEU A 53 17.08 32.99 -8.42
C LEU A 53 17.65 31.75 -7.72
N PRO A 54 18.91 31.75 -7.25
CA PRO A 54 19.45 30.57 -6.58
C PRO A 54 18.81 30.30 -5.22
N LYS A 55 18.35 31.34 -4.52
CA LYS A 55 17.61 31.17 -3.25
C LYS A 55 16.28 30.47 -3.49
N PHE A 56 15.58 30.80 -4.59
CA PHE A 56 14.35 30.12 -4.97
C PHE A 56 14.59 28.67 -5.37
N LEU A 57 15.67 28.37 -6.11
CA LEU A 57 16.03 26.99 -6.47
C LEU A 57 16.38 26.15 -5.23
N ALA A 58 17.14 26.72 -4.30
CA ALA A 58 17.46 26.05 -3.04
C ALA A 58 16.20 25.81 -2.19
N ALA A 59 15.34 26.82 -2.04
CA ALA A 59 14.07 26.70 -1.31
C ALA A 59 13.13 25.67 -1.95
N ALA A 60 12.99 25.69 -3.28
CA ALA A 60 12.19 24.72 -4.03
C ALA A 60 12.74 23.30 -3.87
N SER A 61 14.07 23.13 -3.94
CA SER A 61 14.71 21.82 -3.74
C SER A 61 14.49 21.27 -2.33
N MET A 62 14.63 22.12 -1.31
CA MET A 62 14.38 21.75 0.09
C MET A 62 12.91 21.41 0.31
N MET A 63 12.00 22.21 -0.25
CA MET A 63 10.56 21.97 -0.17
C MET A 63 10.18 20.65 -0.82
N LEU A 64 10.76 20.31 -1.97
CA LEU A 64 10.54 19.04 -2.66
C LEU A 64 10.96 17.85 -1.80
N VAL A 65 12.15 17.92 -1.18
CA VAL A 65 12.65 16.89 -0.26
C VAL A 65 11.73 16.73 0.97
N LEU A 66 11.28 17.83 1.57
CA LEU A 66 10.37 17.80 2.71
C LEU A 66 8.98 17.25 2.34
N LEU A 67 8.51 17.51 1.12
CA LEU A 67 7.25 16.96 0.60
C LEU A 67 7.34 15.44 0.44
N GLU A 68 8.45 14.93 -0.08
CA GLU A 68 8.70 13.48 -0.17
C GLU A 68 8.69 12.82 1.22
N GLU A 69 9.33 13.46 2.20
CA GLU A 69 9.36 12.96 3.58
C GLU A 69 7.96 12.93 4.23
N ARG A 70 7.14 13.96 3.98
CA ARG A 70 5.73 14.00 4.42
C ARG A 70 4.89 12.88 3.80
N ILE A 71 5.05 12.64 2.51
CA ILE A 71 4.35 11.56 1.79
C ILE A 71 4.79 10.19 2.33
N SER A 72 6.09 10.01 2.57
CA SER A 72 6.66 8.78 3.13
C SER A 72 6.15 8.51 4.55
N LEU A 73 6.07 9.54 5.40
CA LEU A 73 5.53 9.40 6.75
C LEU A 73 4.02 9.13 6.76
N ALA A 74 3.26 9.82 5.90
CA ALA A 74 1.82 9.62 5.77
C ALA A 74 1.51 8.20 5.27
N THR A 75 2.29 7.70 4.31
CA THR A 75 2.21 6.29 3.89
C THR A 75 2.65 5.36 5.02
N HIS A 76 3.70 5.66 5.78
CA HIS A 76 4.10 4.78 6.89
C HIS A 76 3.03 4.69 8.01
N LEU A 77 2.38 5.80 8.36
CA LEU A 77 1.35 5.86 9.40
C LEU A 77 -0.01 5.35 8.95
N ALA A 78 -0.35 5.49 7.66
CA ALA A 78 -1.57 4.94 7.06
C ALA A 78 -1.36 3.51 6.57
N GLY A 79 -0.80 2.63 7.40
CA GLY A 79 -0.56 1.21 7.09
C GLY A 79 -1.64 0.26 7.60
N HIS A 80 -2.49 0.72 8.51
CA HIS A 80 -3.50 -0.13 9.17
C HIS A 80 -4.90 0.46 8.96
N ASP A 81 -5.88 -0.42 8.86
CA ASP A 81 -7.29 -0.08 8.86
C ASP A 81 -7.72 0.33 10.27
N THR A 82 -8.35 1.49 10.41
CA THR A 82 -8.68 2.07 11.74
C THR A 82 -9.81 1.32 12.46
N LEU A 83 -10.63 0.56 11.73
CA LEU A 83 -11.75 -0.19 12.29
C LEU A 83 -11.30 -1.53 12.88
N THR A 84 -10.33 -2.19 12.24
CA THR A 84 -9.87 -3.54 12.59
C THR A 84 -8.48 -3.59 13.21
N GLY A 85 -7.66 -2.54 13.01
CA GLY A 85 -6.24 -2.53 13.36
C GLY A 85 -5.37 -3.44 12.46
N LEU A 86 -5.95 -4.08 11.45
CA LEU A 86 -5.24 -4.97 10.52
C LEU A 86 -4.48 -4.16 9.46
N PRO A 87 -3.42 -4.73 8.85
CA PRO A 87 -2.75 -4.13 7.70
C PRO A 87 -3.76 -3.79 6.60
N ASN A 88 -3.71 -2.56 6.10
CA ASN A 88 -4.56 -2.17 4.99
C ASN A 88 -4.03 -2.71 3.66
N ARG A 89 -4.83 -2.57 2.60
CA ARG A 89 -4.51 -3.11 1.26
C ARG A 89 -3.14 -2.66 0.73
N ARG A 90 -2.69 -1.46 1.08
CA ARG A 90 -1.38 -0.94 0.68
C ARG A 90 -0.25 -1.65 1.43
N LEU A 91 -0.34 -1.75 2.76
CA LEU A 91 0.67 -2.48 3.54
C LEU A 91 0.72 -3.97 3.18
N TYR A 92 -0.43 -4.57 2.89
CA TYR A 92 -0.50 -5.93 2.38
C TYR A 92 0.27 -6.09 1.04
N ALA A 93 0.06 -5.18 0.07
CA ALA A 93 0.75 -5.23 -1.21
C ALA A 93 2.28 -5.12 -1.04
N ASP A 94 2.73 -4.17 -0.21
CA ASP A 94 4.16 -4.01 0.11
C ASP A 94 4.76 -5.29 0.72
N ARG A 95 4.03 -5.96 1.63
CA ARG A 95 4.47 -7.20 2.28
C ARG A 95 4.48 -8.38 1.30
N PHE A 96 3.52 -8.46 0.40
CA PHE A 96 3.47 -9.48 -0.65
C PHE A 96 4.69 -9.37 -1.57
N GLU A 97 5.02 -8.17 -2.06
CA GLU A 97 6.20 -7.94 -2.88
C GLU A 97 7.50 -8.34 -2.16
N GLN A 98 7.62 -8.01 -0.87
CA GLN A 98 8.75 -8.42 -0.05
C GLN A 98 8.87 -9.94 0.08
N ALA A 99 7.75 -10.64 0.31
CA ALA A 99 7.70 -12.10 0.42
C ALA A 99 8.11 -12.78 -0.89
N VAL A 100 7.60 -12.30 -2.03
CA VAL A 100 8.00 -12.78 -3.37
C VAL A 100 9.50 -12.56 -3.60
N ALA A 101 10.00 -11.36 -3.30
CA ALA A 101 11.41 -11.04 -3.48
C ALA A 101 12.32 -11.93 -2.60
N GLN A 102 11.89 -12.26 -1.38
CA GLN A 102 12.62 -13.19 -0.50
C GLN A 102 12.58 -14.62 -1.03
N ALA A 103 11.41 -15.12 -1.43
CA ALA A 103 11.25 -16.46 -1.98
C ALA A 103 12.11 -16.68 -3.24
N ILE A 104 12.19 -15.67 -4.12
CA ILE A 104 13.07 -15.72 -5.29
C ILE A 104 14.55 -15.77 -4.89
N ARG A 105 14.97 -15.02 -3.86
CA ARG A 105 16.36 -15.02 -3.39
C ARG A 105 16.78 -16.35 -2.78
N ASP A 106 15.89 -16.95 -2.00
CA ASP A 106 16.18 -18.19 -1.26
C ASP A 106 15.83 -19.46 -2.06
N ASN A 107 15.35 -19.30 -3.31
CA ASN A 107 14.77 -20.36 -4.12
C ASN A 107 13.70 -21.17 -3.35
N GLY A 108 12.91 -20.46 -2.54
CA GLY A 108 11.90 -20.99 -1.64
C GLY A 108 10.47 -20.64 -2.06
N GLY A 109 9.54 -20.85 -1.14
CA GLY A 109 8.12 -20.57 -1.35
C GLY A 109 7.47 -20.04 -0.07
N PHE A 110 6.23 -19.56 -0.18
CA PHE A 110 5.44 -19.13 0.97
C PHE A 110 3.98 -19.54 0.81
N GLY A 111 3.31 -19.73 1.95
CA GLY A 111 1.87 -19.96 2.01
C GLY A 111 1.09 -18.65 1.92
N PHE A 112 0.03 -18.65 1.14
CA PHE A 112 -0.90 -17.55 0.94
C PHE A 112 -2.27 -17.95 1.47
N LEU A 113 -2.88 -17.13 2.33
CA LEU A 113 -4.14 -17.44 2.99
C LEU A 113 -5.16 -16.33 2.76
N VAL A 114 -6.35 -16.70 2.31
CA VAL A 114 -7.52 -15.82 2.21
C VAL A 114 -8.53 -16.29 3.25
N ILE A 115 -9.07 -15.34 4.01
CA ILE A 115 -10.08 -15.61 5.04
C ILE A 115 -11.29 -14.75 4.74
N ASP A 116 -12.47 -15.37 4.67
CA ASP A 116 -13.75 -14.69 4.49
C ASP A 116 -14.72 -15.03 5.63
N LEU A 117 -15.31 -14.02 6.25
CA LEU A 117 -16.28 -14.19 7.32
C LEU A 117 -17.65 -14.56 6.73
N ASN A 118 -18.14 -15.75 7.05
CA ASN A 118 -19.41 -16.24 6.53
C ASN A 118 -20.57 -15.46 7.15
N ARG A 119 -21.57 -15.12 6.31
CA ARG A 119 -22.81 -14.44 6.73
C ARG A 119 -22.62 -13.07 7.40
N PHE A 120 -21.43 -12.47 7.32
CA PHE A 120 -21.20 -11.12 7.83
C PHE A 120 -22.14 -10.09 7.19
N LYS A 121 -22.53 -10.29 5.92
CA LYS A 121 -23.51 -9.46 5.24
C LYS A 121 -24.91 -9.51 5.89
N GLN A 122 -25.37 -10.68 6.37
CA GLN A 122 -26.68 -10.77 7.05
C GLN A 122 -26.66 -10.04 8.38
N VAL A 123 -25.54 -10.09 9.10
CA VAL A 123 -25.32 -9.29 10.30
C VAL A 123 -25.34 -7.80 9.97
N ASN A 124 -24.59 -7.40 8.93
CA ASN A 124 -24.54 -6.00 8.49
C ASN A 124 -25.89 -5.48 7.96
N ASP A 125 -26.68 -6.32 7.29
CA ASP A 125 -28.00 -5.93 6.74
C ASP A 125 -29.06 -5.88 7.85
N ALA A 126 -29.01 -6.81 8.82
CA ALA A 126 -29.88 -6.78 10.00
C ALA A 126 -29.58 -5.59 10.93
N LEU A 127 -28.31 -5.17 11.00
CA LEU A 127 -27.88 -4.02 11.80
C LEU A 127 -27.99 -2.70 11.02
N GLY A 128 -27.78 -2.73 9.70
CA GLY A 128 -27.63 -1.56 8.84
C GLY A 128 -28.90 -0.77 8.57
N GLN A 129 -30.09 -1.35 8.77
CA GLN A 129 -31.35 -0.60 8.69
C GLN A 129 -31.55 0.38 9.87
N SER A 130 -30.69 0.36 10.90
CA SER A 130 -30.87 1.14 12.14
C SER A 130 -29.63 1.95 12.60
N LEU A 131 -28.61 2.12 11.76
CA LEU A 131 -27.34 2.74 12.17
C LEU A 131 -27.37 4.28 12.11
N GLU A 132 -27.99 4.91 13.10
CA GLU A 132 -27.63 6.26 13.58
C GLU A 132 -26.98 6.21 14.98
N ALA A 133 -27.05 5.08 15.68
CA ALA A 133 -26.54 4.91 17.05
C ALA A 133 -25.74 3.60 17.24
N PRO A 134 -24.81 3.55 18.21
CA PRO A 134 -24.11 2.32 18.58
C PRO A 134 -25.10 1.24 19.03
N ILE A 135 -25.06 0.06 18.41
CA ILE A 135 -25.94 -1.07 18.77
C ILE A 135 -25.21 -1.96 19.78
N LEU A 136 -25.85 -2.17 20.93
CA LEU A 136 -25.45 -3.19 21.90
C LEU A 136 -25.92 -4.55 21.40
N ILE A 137 -24.98 -5.43 21.08
CA ILE A 137 -25.27 -6.83 20.81
C ILE A 137 -25.72 -7.46 22.13
N ALA A 138 -26.91 -8.08 22.17
CA ALA A 138 -27.49 -8.62 23.40
C ALA A 138 -26.57 -9.65 24.07
N GLU A 139 -26.61 -9.80 25.39
CA GLU A 139 -25.77 -10.79 26.07
C GLU A 139 -26.24 -12.22 25.74
N GLY A 140 -25.56 -12.88 24.80
CA GLY A 140 -25.82 -14.25 24.39
C GLY A 140 -24.69 -14.79 23.49
N PRO A 141 -24.59 -16.13 23.30
CA PRO A 141 -23.58 -16.70 22.43
C PRO A 141 -23.88 -16.41 20.95
N TYR A 142 -22.99 -15.68 20.28
CA TYR A 142 -23.03 -15.48 18.82
C TYR A 142 -21.98 -16.37 18.16
N HIS A 143 -22.42 -17.12 17.14
CA HIS A 143 -21.53 -17.93 16.33
C HIS A 143 -21.28 -17.24 14.99
N VAL A 144 -20.05 -16.78 14.80
CA VAL A 144 -19.53 -16.36 13.49
C VAL A 144 -18.62 -17.47 12.99
N SER A 145 -18.84 -17.92 11.75
CA SER A 145 -17.95 -18.87 11.08
C SER A 145 -17.12 -18.13 10.05
N ALA A 146 -15.90 -18.61 9.82
CA ALA A 146 -15.02 -18.10 8.77
C ALA A 146 -14.66 -19.24 7.82
N SER A 147 -14.52 -18.93 6.54
CA SER A 147 -13.99 -19.84 5.54
C SER A 147 -12.60 -19.41 5.15
N VAL A 148 -11.75 -20.39 4.86
CA VAL A 148 -10.33 -20.16 4.60
C VAL A 148 -9.93 -20.85 3.31
N GLY A 149 -9.24 -20.12 2.44
CA GLY A 149 -8.65 -20.60 1.20
C GLY A 149 -7.13 -20.46 1.26
N ALA A 150 -6.39 -21.47 0.79
CA ALA A 150 -4.94 -21.44 0.81
C ALA A 150 -4.34 -21.69 -0.57
N ALA A 151 -3.28 -20.95 -0.91
CA ALA A 151 -2.44 -21.13 -2.09
C ALA A 151 -0.96 -21.13 -1.70
N VAL A 152 -0.10 -21.65 -2.56
CA VAL A 152 1.34 -21.80 -2.31
C VAL A 152 2.12 -21.14 -3.44
N TYR A 153 2.93 -20.14 -3.12
CA TYR A 153 3.91 -19.60 -4.05
C TYR A 153 5.18 -20.47 -4.05
N PRO A 154 5.82 -20.75 -5.20
CA PRO A 154 5.41 -20.41 -6.57
C PRO A 154 4.53 -21.49 -7.25
N ALA A 155 4.16 -22.57 -6.55
CA ALA A 155 3.49 -23.74 -7.15
C ALA A 155 2.11 -23.45 -7.75
N ASP A 156 1.31 -22.61 -7.09
CA ASP A 156 -0.06 -22.28 -7.46
C ASP A 156 -0.16 -20.98 -8.28
N GLY A 157 0.93 -20.23 -8.42
CA GLY A 157 0.94 -18.95 -9.13
C GLY A 157 2.18 -18.12 -8.89
N LEU A 158 2.50 -17.27 -9.86
CA LEU A 158 3.62 -16.32 -9.79
C LEU A 158 3.16 -14.89 -9.51
N SER A 159 1.88 -14.59 -9.77
CA SER A 159 1.27 -13.30 -9.47
C SER A 159 0.32 -13.38 -8.28
N GLU A 160 0.13 -12.24 -7.62
CA GLU A 160 -0.85 -12.06 -6.55
C GLU A 160 -2.25 -12.50 -6.99
N SER A 161 -2.67 -12.10 -8.19
CA SER A 161 -3.99 -12.43 -8.75
C SER A 161 -4.21 -13.93 -8.95
N GLN A 162 -3.17 -14.68 -9.33
CA GLN A 162 -3.25 -16.14 -9.49
C GLN A 162 -3.40 -16.83 -8.14
N LEU A 163 -2.59 -16.42 -7.15
CA LEU A 163 -2.66 -16.98 -5.80
C LEU A 163 -4.00 -16.68 -5.13
N HIS A 164 -4.54 -15.46 -5.31
CA HIS A 164 -5.90 -15.11 -4.87
C HIS A 164 -6.95 -15.98 -5.54
N ALA A 165 -6.90 -16.12 -6.86
CA ALA A 165 -7.90 -16.92 -7.58
C ALA A 165 -7.90 -18.38 -7.11
N VAL A 166 -6.73 -18.98 -6.93
CA VAL A 166 -6.61 -20.36 -6.43
C VAL A 166 -7.06 -20.49 -4.97
N ALA A 167 -6.69 -19.53 -4.11
CA ALA A 167 -7.13 -19.52 -2.73
C ALA A 167 -8.66 -19.39 -2.64
N ASP A 168 -9.26 -18.49 -3.43
CA ASP A 168 -10.71 -18.30 -3.50
C ASP A 168 -11.44 -19.54 -4.02
N GLU A 169 -10.92 -20.19 -5.07
CA GLU A 169 -11.47 -21.43 -5.59
C GLU A 169 -11.49 -22.52 -4.52
N ARG A 170 -10.37 -22.70 -3.80
CA ARG A 170 -10.25 -23.69 -2.72
C ARG A 170 -11.15 -23.34 -1.52
N MET A 171 -11.28 -22.06 -1.19
CA MET A 171 -12.22 -21.59 -0.18
C MET A 171 -13.66 -21.92 -0.57
N TYR A 172 -14.03 -21.67 -1.83
CA TYR A 172 -15.38 -21.90 -2.34
C TYR A 172 -15.71 -23.40 -2.34
N ALA A 173 -14.77 -24.26 -2.75
CA ALA A 173 -14.93 -25.70 -2.68
C ALA A 173 -15.18 -26.18 -1.23
N GLY A 174 -14.46 -25.63 -0.25
CA GLY A 174 -14.66 -25.93 1.17
C GLY A 174 -16.02 -25.43 1.71
N LYS A 175 -16.46 -24.24 1.28
CA LYS A 175 -17.78 -23.69 1.64
C LYS A 175 -18.92 -24.58 1.19
N GLU A 176 -18.85 -25.15 -0.01
CA GLU A 176 -19.92 -25.99 -0.54
C GLU A 176 -20.06 -27.31 0.24
N GLN A 177 -18.93 -27.92 0.61
CA GLN A 177 -18.93 -29.11 1.46
C GLN A 177 -19.57 -28.85 2.83
N HIS A 178 -19.16 -27.76 3.50
CA HIS A 178 -19.74 -27.39 4.79
C HIS A 178 -21.22 -27.02 4.70
N ARG A 179 -21.67 -26.38 3.59
CA ARG A 179 -23.09 -26.08 3.37
C ARG A 179 -23.93 -27.35 3.26
N ILE A 180 -23.45 -28.33 2.48
CA ILE A 180 -24.14 -29.61 2.28
C ILE A 180 -24.17 -30.41 3.59
N GLU A 181 -23.07 -30.44 4.34
CA GLU A 181 -22.98 -31.17 5.60
C GLU A 181 -23.86 -30.56 6.69
N SER A 182 -23.86 -29.23 6.81
CA SER A 182 -24.73 -28.51 7.77
C SER A 182 -26.21 -28.75 7.45
N ALA A 183 -26.60 -28.72 6.17
CA ALA A 183 -27.97 -28.99 5.73
C ALA A 183 -28.40 -30.44 6.02
N ARG A 184 -27.49 -31.41 5.83
CA ARG A 184 -27.75 -32.82 6.18
C ARG A 184 -27.94 -33.01 7.69
N HIS A 185 -27.12 -32.34 8.50
CA HIS A 185 -27.21 -32.42 9.95
C HIS A 185 -28.54 -31.83 10.46
N GLU A 186 -28.98 -30.70 9.89
CA GLU A 186 -30.26 -30.08 10.20
C GLU A 186 -31.46 -30.97 9.81
N GLN A 187 -31.41 -31.61 8.63
CA GLN A 187 -32.44 -32.57 8.21
C GLN A 187 -32.49 -33.82 9.10
N ALA A 188 -31.34 -34.33 9.55
CA ALA A 188 -31.26 -35.48 10.45
C ALA A 188 -31.89 -35.17 11.83
N ILE A 189 -31.60 -34.00 12.38
CA ILE A 189 -32.22 -33.53 13.64
C ILE A 189 -33.73 -33.37 13.47
N ASN A 190 -34.18 -32.78 12.37
CA ASN A 190 -35.61 -32.53 12.13
C ASN A 190 -36.40 -33.82 11.85
N HIS A 191 -35.76 -34.84 11.27
CA HIS A 191 -36.36 -36.17 11.11
C HIS A 191 -36.45 -36.93 12.43
N SER A 192 -35.42 -36.83 13.29
CA SER A 192 -35.42 -37.43 14.63
C SER A 192 -36.44 -36.78 15.58
N ASN A 193 -36.76 -35.50 15.41
CA ASN A 193 -37.77 -34.79 16.22
C ASN A 193 -39.21 -35.03 15.76
N ARG A 194 -39.42 -35.69 14.61
CA ARG A 194 -40.74 -36.00 14.04
C ARG A 194 -41.15 -37.46 14.20
N ALA A 195 -40.25 -38.31 14.70
CA ALA A 195 -40.51 -39.70 15.07
C ALA A 195 -40.78 -39.80 16.58
#